data_AF-A0A7W7PZ95-F1
#
_entry.id   AF-A0A7W7PZ95-F1
#
_cell.length_a   1.000
_cell.length_b   1.000
_cell.length_c   1.000
_cell.angle_alpha   90.00
_cell.angle_beta   90.00
_cell.angle_gamma   90.00
#
_symmetry.space_group_name_H-M   'P 1'
#
loop_
_entity.id
_entity.type
_entity.pdbx_description
1 polymer ?
#
loop_
_entity_poly.entity_id
_entity_poly.type
_entity_poly.pdbx_seq_one_letter_code
_entity_poly.pdbx_strand_id
1 'polypeptide(L)'
;MSVSVEYYFWSDLPLPELTEKVSAPLGCGPPLEDRLFLGTRLTLERYEEENDGALDFESYNHSISLLTSGGKFRPTQLPTMLSVVRVLQELFGYEGMLVYDLCILLAKYDKAFVDTLSGTSLTDYPAHLAAVVNRLPEKHGLHSSAAGSAERGIDDG
;
A
#
# COMPACT_ATOMS: atom_id res chain seq x y z
N MET A 1 3.68 -13.62 11.42
CA MET A 1 4.23 -12.32 10.96
C MET A 1 3.13 -11.60 10.21
N SER A 2 2.80 -10.38 10.63
CA SER A 2 1.90 -9.47 9.90
C SER A 2 2.73 -8.45 9.14
N VAL A 3 2.21 -7.97 8.02
CA VAL A 3 2.86 -6.92 7.20
C VAL A 3 1.86 -5.79 7.01
N SER A 4 2.27 -4.56 7.29
CA SER A 4 1.50 -3.34 7.05
C SER A 4 2.04 -2.58 5.85
N VAL A 5 1.13 -2.03 5.06
CA VAL A 5 1.43 -0.88 4.21
C VAL A 5 0.78 0.33 4.85
N GLU A 6 1.55 1.40 4.99
CA GLU A 6 1.13 2.66 5.60
C GLU A 6 1.13 3.80 4.59
N TYR A 7 0.18 4.69 4.78
CA TYR A 7 -0.03 5.89 3.98
C TYR A 7 -0.03 7.09 4.89
N TYR A 8 0.66 8.15 4.47
CA TYR A 8 0.64 9.42 5.17
C TYR A 8 0.10 10.50 4.25
N PHE A 9 -0.87 11.24 4.76
CA PHE A 9 -1.53 12.33 4.04
C PHE A 9 -2.00 13.42 5.01
N TRP A 10 -2.33 14.57 4.45
CA TRP A 10 -2.84 15.71 5.21
C TRP A 10 -4.35 15.84 5.02
N SER A 11 -5.12 16.09 6.07
CA SER A 11 -6.54 16.42 5.98
C SER A 11 -6.94 17.38 7.10
N ASP A 12 -7.82 18.34 6.81
CA ASP A 12 -8.44 19.23 7.79
C ASP A 12 -9.63 18.58 8.51
N LEU A 13 -10.18 17.51 7.95
CA LEU A 13 -11.33 16.82 8.54
C LEU A 13 -10.99 16.12 9.86
N PRO A 14 -11.90 16.14 10.85
CA PRO A 14 -11.81 15.29 12.03
C PRO A 14 -11.82 13.80 11.67
N LEU A 15 -11.09 12.98 12.44
CA LEU A 15 -10.94 11.55 12.19
C LEU A 15 -12.28 10.81 11.96
N PRO A 16 -13.37 11.03 12.72
CA PRO A 16 -14.64 10.34 12.45
C PRO A 16 -15.23 10.67 11.07
N GLU A 17 -15.22 11.94 10.67
CA GLU A 17 -15.76 12.38 9.38
C GLU A 17 -14.87 11.89 8.22
N LEU A 18 -13.56 12.00 8.39
CA LEU A 18 -12.58 11.47 7.44
C LEU A 18 -12.78 9.96 7.24
N THR A 19 -12.99 9.23 8.33
CA THR A 19 -13.23 7.79 8.27
C THR A 19 -14.47 7.48 7.47
N GLU A 20 -15.59 8.15 7.73
CA GLU A 20 -16.82 7.92 6.97
C GLU A 20 -16.63 8.19 5.47
N LYS A 21 -16.02 9.32 5.13
CA LYS A 21 -15.78 9.73 3.74
C LYS A 21 -14.88 8.77 2.96
N VAL A 22 -13.79 8.30 3.57
CA VAL A 22 -12.87 7.34 2.92
C VAL A 22 -13.52 5.96 2.80
N SER A 23 -14.34 5.61 3.76
CA SER A 23 -14.81 4.24 3.92
C SER A 23 -16.03 3.86 3.09
N ALA A 24 -16.98 4.79 2.94
CA ALA A 24 -18.20 4.52 2.17
C ALA A 24 -17.89 4.18 0.69
N PRO A 25 -16.99 4.90 -0.02
CA PRO A 25 -16.58 4.55 -1.38
C PRO A 25 -15.85 3.20 -1.47
N LEU A 26 -15.15 2.79 -0.40
CA LEU A 26 -14.47 1.50 -0.33
C LEU A 26 -15.44 0.34 0.00
N GLY A 27 -16.73 0.61 0.20
CA GLY A 27 -17.73 -0.40 0.55
C GLY A 27 -17.60 -0.92 1.99
N CYS A 28 -16.81 -0.23 2.83
CA CYS A 28 -16.61 -0.60 4.21
C CYS A 28 -17.60 0.18 5.08
N GLY A 29 -18.73 -0.45 5.44
CA GLY A 29 -19.74 0.14 6.33
C GLY A 29 -19.27 0.25 7.80
N PRO A 30 -19.96 1.03 8.65
CA PRO A 30 -19.73 1.04 10.10
C PRO A 30 -20.11 -0.31 10.74
N PRO A 31 -19.50 -0.71 11.89
CA PRO A 31 -18.59 0.05 12.75
C PRO A 31 -17.09 -0.02 12.36
N LEU A 32 -16.30 0.92 12.91
CA LEU A 32 -14.97 1.33 12.41
C LEU A 32 -13.77 0.47 12.83
N GLU A 33 -13.87 -0.29 13.92
CA GLU A 33 -12.69 -0.79 14.65
C GLU A 33 -12.01 -2.04 14.05
N ASP A 34 -12.54 -2.62 12.97
CA ASP A 34 -11.98 -3.85 12.37
C ASP A 34 -12.41 -4.01 10.90
N ARG A 35 -12.15 -3.00 10.07
CA ARG A 35 -12.61 -2.99 8.67
C ARG A 35 -11.85 -4.03 7.85
N LEU A 36 -12.52 -5.13 7.52
CA LEU A 36 -12.04 -6.07 6.52
C LEU A 36 -12.35 -5.51 5.12
N PHE A 37 -11.36 -4.88 4.51
CA PHE A 37 -11.40 -4.50 3.10
C PHE A 37 -10.67 -5.58 2.30
N LEU A 38 -11.41 -6.35 1.50
CA LEU A 38 -10.87 -7.45 0.67
C LEU A 38 -10.02 -8.46 1.47
N GLY A 39 -10.41 -8.75 2.72
CA GLY A 39 -9.70 -9.67 3.62
C GLY A 39 -8.46 -9.08 4.31
N THR A 40 -8.24 -7.78 4.17
CA THR A 40 -7.17 -7.02 4.83
C THR A 40 -7.77 -6.06 5.85
N ARG A 41 -7.10 -5.87 6.99
CA ARG A 41 -7.58 -4.93 8.02
C ARG A 41 -7.14 -3.52 7.62
N LEU A 42 -8.11 -2.63 7.43
CA LEU A 42 -7.90 -1.20 7.18
C LEU A 42 -8.08 -0.42 8.47
N THR A 43 -7.07 0.36 8.83
CA THR A 43 -7.10 1.26 9.99
C THR A 43 -6.79 2.68 9.53
N LEU A 44 -7.51 3.67 10.06
CA LEU A 44 -7.29 5.09 9.79
C LEU A 44 -7.11 5.79 11.13
N GLU A 45 -6.01 6.52 11.28
CA GLU A 45 -5.57 7.12 12.55
C GLU A 45 -5.04 8.54 12.33
N ARG A 46 -4.94 9.30 13.43
CA ARG A 46 -4.14 10.53 13.44
C ARG A 46 -2.67 10.17 13.53
N TYR A 47 -1.87 10.86 12.73
CA TYR A 47 -0.44 10.69 12.73
C TYR A 47 0.21 11.81 13.53
N GLU A 48 0.94 11.43 14.57
CA GLU A 48 1.66 12.32 15.49
C GLU A 48 3.06 11.74 15.72
N GLU A 49 3.97 11.85 14.74
CA GLU A 49 5.38 11.48 14.94
C GLU A 49 6.32 12.69 14.86
N GLU A 50 7.40 12.61 15.65
CA GLU A 50 8.55 13.52 15.56
C GLU A 50 9.42 13.16 14.35
N ASN A 51 9.77 14.19 13.59
CA ASN A 51 10.57 14.11 12.37
C ASN A 51 11.98 13.55 12.66
N ASP A 52 12.42 12.53 11.90
CA ASP A 52 13.79 11.98 11.96
C ASP A 52 14.77 12.70 11.02
N GLY A 53 14.29 13.71 10.28
CA GLY A 53 15.07 14.57 9.39
C GLY A 53 15.32 14.00 8.00
N ALA A 54 14.86 12.79 7.69
CA ALA A 54 15.05 12.19 6.37
C ALA A 54 13.89 12.51 5.39
N LEU A 55 12.69 12.76 5.92
CA LEU A 55 11.44 12.86 5.17
C LEU A 55 10.55 13.94 5.77
N ASP A 56 9.93 14.77 4.93
CA ASP A 56 9.02 15.85 5.35
C ASP A 56 7.66 15.28 5.77
N PHE A 57 7.64 14.65 6.95
CA PHE A 57 6.44 14.10 7.57
C PHE A 57 5.59 15.17 8.26
N GLU A 58 6.14 16.36 8.51
CA GLU A 58 5.44 17.51 9.11
C GLU A 58 4.29 18.01 8.24
N SER A 59 4.37 17.71 6.94
CA SER A 59 3.32 18.00 5.98
C SER A 59 2.11 17.05 6.08
N TYR A 60 2.12 16.02 6.95
CA TYR A 60 1.04 15.02 7.10
C TYR A 60 0.51 14.95 8.53
N ASN A 61 -0.78 14.65 8.68
CA ASN A 61 -1.44 14.59 10.01
C ASN A 61 -2.39 13.40 10.20
N HIS A 62 -2.51 12.54 9.18
CA HIS A 62 -3.30 11.30 9.24
C HIS A 62 -2.53 10.17 8.57
N SER A 63 -2.83 8.94 9.00
CA SER A 63 -2.32 7.74 8.35
C SER A 63 -3.40 6.69 8.11
N ILE A 64 -3.29 5.97 6.99
CA ILE A 64 -4.06 4.74 6.74
C ILE A 64 -3.10 3.56 6.70
N SER A 65 -3.42 2.49 7.43
CA SER A 65 -2.67 1.24 7.38
C SER A 65 -3.54 0.10 6.86
N LEU A 66 -2.96 -0.71 5.98
CA LEU A 66 -3.52 -1.97 5.51
C LEU A 66 -2.69 -3.12 6.08
N LEU A 67 -3.21 -3.79 7.09
CA LEU A 67 -2.57 -4.91 7.76
C LEU A 67 -3.03 -6.24 7.16
N THR A 68 -2.08 -7.09 6.79
CA THR A 68 -2.34 -8.47 6.39
C THR A 68 -1.79 -9.47 7.40
N SER A 69 -2.63 -10.39 7.86
CA SER A 69 -2.21 -11.47 8.75
C SER A 69 -1.50 -12.58 7.96
N GLY A 70 -0.23 -12.86 8.29
CA GLY A 70 0.51 -13.99 7.74
C GLY A 70 1.00 -13.84 6.30
N GLY A 71 0.98 -12.63 5.73
CA GLY A 71 1.47 -12.34 4.37
C GLY A 71 0.69 -13.01 3.24
N LYS A 72 -0.34 -13.82 3.52
CA LYS A 72 -1.12 -14.56 2.51
C LYS A 72 -1.86 -13.65 1.53
N PHE A 73 -2.18 -12.43 1.97
CA PHE A 73 -2.89 -11.44 1.17
C PHE A 73 -1.97 -10.37 0.58
N ARG A 74 -0.64 -10.57 0.60
CA ARG A 74 0.31 -9.63 -0.04
C ARG A 74 -0.01 -9.33 -1.50
N PRO A 75 -0.39 -10.33 -2.34
CA PRO A 75 -0.73 -10.07 -3.74
C PRO A 75 -1.95 -9.16 -3.92
N THR A 76 -2.87 -9.16 -2.95
CA THR A 76 -4.07 -8.29 -2.97
C THR A 76 -3.83 -6.99 -2.23
N GLN A 77 -2.86 -6.91 -1.31
CA GLN A 77 -2.56 -5.75 -0.49
C GLN A 77 -2.19 -4.52 -1.33
N LEU A 78 -1.31 -4.67 -2.35
CA LEU A 78 -0.90 -3.57 -3.22
C LEU A 78 -2.04 -3.07 -4.16
N PRO A 79 -2.83 -3.94 -4.82
CA PRO A 79 -4.00 -3.48 -5.56
C PRO A 79 -5.02 -2.74 -4.68
N THR A 80 -5.28 -3.28 -3.48
CA THR A 80 -6.22 -2.75 -2.48
C THR A 80 -5.78 -1.36 -2.01
N MET A 81 -4.50 -1.22 -1.70
CA MET A 81 -3.77 0.03 -1.49
C MET A 81 -4.10 1.09 -2.54
N LEU A 82 -3.93 0.77 -3.82
CA LEU A 82 -4.13 1.73 -4.91
C LEU A 82 -5.59 2.19 -5.02
N SER A 83 -6.55 1.31 -4.67
CA SER A 83 -7.95 1.72 -4.54
C SER A 83 -8.15 2.76 -3.44
N VAL A 84 -7.45 2.65 -2.31
CA VAL A 84 -7.47 3.67 -1.24
C VAL A 84 -6.90 4.99 -1.75
N VAL A 85 -5.74 4.97 -2.42
CA VAL A 85 -5.14 6.19 -3.00
C VAL A 85 -6.09 6.87 -3.98
N ARG A 86 -6.82 6.08 -4.79
CA ARG A 86 -7.80 6.61 -5.73
C ARG A 86 -8.98 7.30 -5.04
N VAL A 87 -9.50 6.71 -3.96
CA VAL A 87 -10.57 7.33 -3.16
C VAL A 87 -10.07 8.63 -2.53
N LEU A 88 -8.87 8.59 -1.96
CA LEU A 88 -8.17 9.75 -1.41
C LEU A 88 -8.01 10.87 -2.46
N GLN A 89 -7.64 10.52 -3.70
CA GLN A 89 -7.54 11.46 -4.83
C GLN A 89 -8.86 12.15 -5.17
N GLU A 90 -9.95 11.40 -5.17
CA GLU A 90 -11.27 11.94 -5.56
C GLU A 90 -11.87 12.82 -4.46
N LEU A 91 -11.62 12.45 -3.20
CA LEU A 91 -12.17 13.16 -2.06
C LEU A 91 -11.39 14.43 -1.71
N PHE A 92 -10.09 14.47 -1.99
CA PHE A 92 -9.21 15.51 -1.49
C PHE A 92 -8.11 15.90 -2.47
N GLY A 93 -7.95 17.21 -2.66
CA GLY A 93 -6.78 17.78 -3.34
C GLY A 93 -5.62 17.88 -2.36
N TYR A 94 -4.85 16.82 -2.20
CA TYR A 94 -3.70 16.80 -1.29
C TYR A 94 -2.46 17.50 -1.87
N GLU A 95 -1.64 18.07 -1.00
CA GLU A 95 -0.34 18.67 -1.35
C GLU A 95 0.70 17.62 -1.78
N GLY A 96 0.51 16.37 -1.35
CA GLY A 96 1.29 15.20 -1.70
C GLY A 96 0.92 14.01 -0.80
N MET A 97 1.41 12.81 -1.13
CA MET A 97 1.16 11.59 -0.35
C MET A 97 2.36 10.65 -0.39
N LEU A 98 2.64 9.99 0.74
CA LEU A 98 3.67 8.96 0.84
C LEU A 98 3.06 7.58 1.09
N VAL A 99 3.66 6.55 0.49
CA VAL A 99 3.27 5.15 0.66
C VAL A 99 4.46 4.32 1.08
N TYR A 100 4.35 3.65 2.22
CA TYR A 100 5.40 2.82 2.79
C TYR A 100 4.96 1.37 2.95
N ASP A 101 5.88 0.45 2.73
CA ASP A 101 5.78 -0.93 3.21
C ASP A 101 6.93 -1.17 4.19
N LEU A 102 6.59 -1.29 5.47
CA LEU A 102 7.55 -1.27 6.56
C LEU A 102 8.46 -0.04 6.46
N CYS A 103 9.73 -0.21 6.08
CA CYS A 103 10.71 0.88 5.95
C CYS A 103 11.00 1.28 4.49
N ILE A 104 10.20 0.81 3.53
CA ILE A 104 10.47 1.01 2.10
C ILE A 104 9.42 1.95 1.52
N LEU A 105 9.89 3.09 0.99
CA LEU A 105 9.04 4.01 0.24
C LEU A 105 8.66 3.38 -1.10
N LEU A 106 7.36 3.08 -1.25
CA LEU A 106 6.81 2.43 -2.44
C LEU A 106 6.37 3.42 -3.50
N ALA A 107 5.81 4.56 -3.11
CA ALA A 107 5.34 5.59 -4.02
C ALA A 107 5.32 6.96 -3.33
N LYS A 108 5.54 8.02 -4.10
CA LYS A 108 5.41 9.41 -3.66
C LYS A 108 4.56 10.19 -4.66
N TYR A 109 3.34 10.53 -4.28
CA TYR A 109 2.43 11.26 -5.14
C TYR A 109 2.54 12.77 -4.94
N ASP A 110 2.50 13.50 -6.05
CA ASP A 110 2.31 14.95 -6.07
C ASP A 110 0.81 15.32 -6.13
N LYS A 111 0.50 16.62 -6.25
CA LYS A 111 -0.88 17.13 -6.39
C LYS A 111 -1.60 16.62 -7.64
N ALA A 112 -0.85 16.21 -8.67
CA ALA A 112 -1.39 15.63 -9.89
C ALA A 112 -1.61 14.10 -9.77
N PHE A 113 -1.32 13.52 -8.59
CA PHE A 113 -1.36 12.08 -8.34
C PHE A 113 -0.50 11.28 -9.32
N VAL A 114 0.67 11.83 -9.63
CA VAL A 114 1.74 11.13 -10.33
C VAL A 114 2.71 10.60 -9.28
N ASP A 115 3.03 9.30 -9.34
CA ASP A 115 4.11 8.72 -8.55
C ASP A 115 5.44 9.25 -9.08
N THR A 116 5.98 10.25 -8.39
CA THR A 116 7.24 10.93 -8.72
C THR A 116 8.45 10.01 -8.73
N LEU A 117 8.36 8.82 -8.13
CA LEU A 117 9.44 7.83 -8.16
C LEU A 117 9.49 7.02 -9.47
N SER A 118 8.36 6.88 -10.19
CA SER A 118 8.29 6.16 -11.48
C SER A 118 7.91 7.03 -12.66
N GLY A 119 7.33 8.22 -12.41
CA GLY A 119 6.68 9.04 -13.41
C GLY A 119 5.34 8.47 -13.90
N THR A 120 4.80 7.43 -13.26
CA THR A 120 3.51 6.82 -13.64
C THR A 120 2.36 7.43 -12.86
N SER A 121 1.17 7.43 -13.45
CA SER A 121 -0.08 7.87 -12.80
C SER A 121 -0.97 6.68 -12.50
N LEU A 122 -1.86 6.81 -11.50
CA LEU A 122 -2.92 5.82 -11.24
C LEU A 122 -3.84 5.59 -12.44
N THR A 123 -3.91 6.55 -13.38
CA THR A 123 -4.67 6.39 -14.63
C THR A 123 -4.05 5.34 -15.56
N ASP A 124 -2.73 5.14 -15.48
CA ASP A 124 -2.02 4.04 -16.13
C ASP A 124 -1.74 2.92 -15.12
N TYR A 125 -2.83 2.35 -14.61
CA TYR A 125 -2.82 1.40 -13.50
C TYR A 125 -1.86 0.21 -13.70
N PRO A 126 -1.79 -0.45 -14.87
CA PRO A 126 -0.88 -1.58 -15.05
C PRO A 126 0.60 -1.21 -14.91
N ALA A 127 1.04 -0.10 -15.53
CA ALA A 127 2.43 0.35 -15.43
C ALA A 127 2.75 0.82 -14.01
N HIS A 128 1.81 1.51 -13.38
CA HIS A 128 1.95 1.98 -12.01
C HIS A 128 2.07 0.83 -11.01
N LEU A 129 1.19 -0.17 -11.09
CA LEU A 129 1.24 -1.35 -10.24
C LEU A 129 2.57 -2.11 -10.42
N ALA A 130 3.05 -2.27 -11.66
CA ALA A 130 4.33 -2.92 -11.92
C ALA A 130 5.50 -2.15 -11.28
N ALA A 131 5.51 -0.82 -11.37
CA ALA A 131 6.54 0.02 -10.76
C ALA A 131 6.58 -0.13 -9.22
N VAL A 132 5.40 -0.14 -8.58
CA VAL A 132 5.28 -0.33 -7.13
C VAL A 132 5.72 -1.74 -6.71
N VAL A 133 5.31 -2.77 -7.45
CA VAL A 133 5.70 -4.18 -7.18
C VAL A 133 7.21 -4.38 -7.28
N ASN A 134 7.88 -3.76 -8.26
CA ASN A 134 9.33 -3.87 -8.45
C ASN A 134 10.17 -3.26 -7.32
N ARG A 135 9.57 -2.39 -6.49
CA ARG A 135 10.24 -1.81 -5.31
C ARG A 135 10.10 -2.66 -4.06
N LEU A 136 9.23 -3.65 -4.10
CA LEU A 136 9.13 -4.59 -3.00
C LEU A 136 10.41 -5.41 -2.92
N PRO A 137 10.89 -5.70 -1.71
CA PRO A 137 11.99 -6.62 -1.54
C PRO A 137 11.54 -7.99 -2.09
N GLU A 138 12.37 -8.61 -2.94
CA GLU A 138 12.13 -9.96 -3.45
C GLU A 138 12.07 -10.93 -2.26
N LYS A 139 10.85 -11.27 -1.82
CA LYS A 139 10.47 -12.33 -0.85
C LYS A 139 11.44 -12.58 0.32
N HIS A 140 10.91 -12.47 1.53
CA HIS A 140 11.18 -13.53 2.50
C HIS A 140 10.71 -14.88 1.91
N GLY A 141 11.68 -15.64 1.38
CA GLY A 141 11.69 -17.09 1.13
C GLY A 141 10.35 -17.75 0.79
N LEU A 142 10.01 -17.76 -0.50
CA LEU A 142 9.16 -18.80 -1.08
C LEU A 142 9.78 -19.24 -2.40
N HIS A 143 11.00 -19.77 -2.29
CA HIS A 143 11.62 -20.68 -3.22
C HIS A 143 12.50 -21.67 -2.44
N SER A 144 11.99 -22.87 -2.23
CA SER A 144 12.81 -24.06 -2.47
C SER A 144 11.86 -25.22 -2.76
N SER A 145 12.29 -26.10 -3.66
CA SER A 145 11.60 -27.29 -4.19
C SER A 145 10.63 -27.06 -5.35
N ALA A 146 11.18 -26.91 -6.56
CA ALA A 146 10.98 -27.88 -7.65
C ALA A 146 11.64 -27.38 -8.95
N ALA A 147 12.95 -27.51 -9.05
CA ALA A 147 13.66 -27.51 -10.32
C ALA A 147 14.92 -28.36 -10.15
N GLY A 148 14.81 -29.63 -10.49
CA GLY A 148 15.91 -30.60 -10.34
C GLY A 148 15.45 -32.02 -10.61
N SER A 149 14.85 -32.28 -11.77
CA SER A 149 14.67 -33.64 -12.31
C SER A 149 14.50 -33.60 -13.83
N ALA A 150 15.60 -33.24 -14.49
CA ALA A 150 16.06 -33.78 -15.77
C ALA A 150 17.59 -33.67 -15.61
N GLU A 151 18.41 -34.71 -15.67
CA GLU A 151 18.59 -35.65 -16.76
C GLU A 151 19.12 -36.98 -16.18
N ARG A 152 18.59 -38.12 -16.62
CA ARG A 152 19.40 -39.34 -16.73
C ARG A 152 19.24 -39.84 -18.14
N GLY A 153 20.33 -39.66 -18.89
CA GLY A 153 20.53 -40.22 -20.20
C GLY A 153 20.38 -41.74 -20.18
N ILE A 154 19.79 -42.20 -21.26
CA ILE A 154 19.97 -43.53 -21.82
C ILE A 154 21.47 -43.69 -22.09
N ASP A 155 22.07 -44.78 -21.63
CA ASP A 155 23.25 -45.32 -22.29
C ASP A 155 23.20 -46.85 -22.23
N ASP A 156 23.40 -47.44 -23.40
CA ASP A 156 23.29 -48.85 -23.72
C ASP A 156 24.57 -49.60 -23.32
N GLY A 157 24.41 -50.79 -22.75
CA GLY A 157 25.47 -51.77 -22.49
C GLY A 157 24.96 -53.18 -22.63
#